data_AF-A0A484ZTP4-F1
#
_entry.id   AF-A0A484ZTP4-F1
#
_cell.length_a   1.000
_cell.length_b   1.000
_cell.length_c   1.000
_cell.angle_alpha   90.00
_cell.angle_beta   90.00
_cell.angle_gamma   90.00
#
_symmetry.space_group_name_H-M   'P 1'
#
loop_
_entity.id
_entity.type
_entity.pdbx_description
1 polymer ?
#
loop_
_entity_poly.entity_id
_entity_poly.type
_entity_poly.pdbx_seq_one_letter_code
_entity_poly.pdbx_strand_id
1 'polypeptide(L)' 'MTHKPQAKYRHDYTKPDFTITDIALDFELSPETTRVTAVTQVQRNSEA' A
#
# COMPACT_ATOMS: atom_id res chain seq x y z
N MET A 1 -22.39 -11.95 1.67
CA MET A 1 -22.16 -11.70 0.23
C MET A 1 -20.70 -12.00 -0.06
N THR A 2 -20.39 -12.99 -0.89
CA THR A 2 -19.01 -13.28 -1.32
C THR A 2 -18.67 -12.38 -2.50
N HIS A 3 -17.82 -11.36 -2.27
CA HIS A 3 -17.41 -10.46 -3.34
C HIS A 3 -16.36 -11.19 -4.21
N LYS A 4 -16.75 -11.63 -5.40
CA LYS A 4 -15.80 -12.21 -6.36
C LYS A 4 -14.84 -11.09 -6.83
N PRO A 5 -13.52 -11.36 -6.90
CA PRO A 5 -12.57 -10.40 -7.46
C PRO A 5 -12.99 -9.99 -8.86
N GLN A 6 -12.93 -8.68 -9.14
CA GLN A 6 -13.20 -8.13 -10.46
C GLN A 6 -11.92 -8.16 -11.30
N ALA A 7 -12.04 -8.46 -12.59
CA ALA A 7 -10.91 -8.36 -13.51
C ALA A 7 -10.41 -6.91 -13.60
N LYS A 8 -9.09 -6.73 -13.68
CA LYS A 8 -8.44 -5.42 -13.92
C LYS A 8 -7.93 -5.39 -15.36
N TYR A 9 -8.19 -4.31 -16.09
CA TYR A 9 -7.76 -4.17 -17.49
C TYR A 9 -6.59 -3.19 -17.59
N ARG A 10 -5.68 -3.45 -18.55
CA ARG A 10 -4.52 -2.57 -18.81
C ARG A 10 -4.94 -1.13 -19.15
N HIS A 11 -6.11 -0.96 -19.78
CA HIS A 11 -6.67 0.34 -20.15
C HIS A 11 -7.19 1.15 -18.94
N ASP A 12 -7.35 0.53 -17.78
CA ASP A 12 -7.85 1.18 -16.56
C ASP A 12 -6.72 1.83 -15.75
N TYR A 13 -5.47 1.82 -16.23
CA TYR A 13 -4.35 2.40 -15.52
C TYR A 13 -4.51 3.93 -15.40
N THR A 14 -4.46 4.41 -14.17
CA THR A 14 -4.34 5.83 -13.84
C THR A 14 -3.14 6.04 -12.91
N LYS A 15 -2.52 7.23 -12.96
CA LYS A 15 -1.50 7.59 -11.98
C LYS A 15 -2.12 7.56 -10.56
N PRO A 16 -1.37 7.15 -9.53
CA PRO A 16 -1.88 7.17 -8.16
C PRO A 16 -1.98 8.60 -7.61
N ASP A 17 -2.97 8.83 -6.75
CA ASP A 17 -3.17 10.12 -6.08
C ASP A 17 -2.07 10.46 -5.06
N PHE A 18 -1.33 9.45 -4.60
CA PHE A 18 -0.29 9.59 -3.59
C PHE A 18 0.96 8.81 -3.96
N THR A 19 2.09 9.29 -3.45
CA THR A 19 3.38 8.62 -3.49
C THR A 19 3.83 8.36 -2.05
N ILE A 20 4.25 7.13 -1.75
CA ILE A 20 5.00 6.84 -0.53
C ILE A 20 6.46 7.13 -0.85
N THR A 21 7.05 8.14 -0.20
CA THR A 21 8.45 8.54 -0.46
C THR A 21 9.40 7.70 0.37
N ASP A 22 9.03 7.42 1.60
CA ASP A 22 9.84 6.71 2.58
C ASP A 22 8.98 5.75 3.39
N ILE A 23 9.56 4.63 3.77
CA ILE A 23 8.94 3.64 4.65
C ILE A 23 9.94 3.18 5.69
N ALA A 24 9.56 3.33 6.96
CA ALA A 24 10.27 2.76 8.09
C ALA A 24 9.48 1.54 8.57
N LEU A 25 10.17 0.40 8.65
CA LEU A 25 9.59 -0.86 9.11
C LEU A 25 10.31 -1.30 10.38
N ASP A 26 9.52 -1.70 11.36
CA ASP A 26 9.99 -2.33 12.58
C ASP A 26 9.33 -3.70 12.73
N PHE A 27 10.13 -4.71 13.05
CA PHE A 27 9.73 -6.11 13.08
C PHE A 27 10.06 -6.71 14.45
N GLU A 28 9.02 -7.03 15.20
CA GLU A 28 9.14 -7.87 16.39
C GLU A 28 8.88 -9.32 15.96
N LEU A 29 9.97 -10.04 15.68
CA LEU A 29 9.91 -11.41 15.22
C LEU A 29 9.63 -12.35 16.40
N SER A 30 8.59 -13.18 16.26
CA SER A 30 8.39 -14.35 17.12
C SER A 30 7.97 -15.55 16.28
N PRO A 31 8.24 -16.79 16.75
CA PRO A 31 7.96 -18.01 15.99
C PRO A 31 6.48 -18.20 15.62
N GLU A 32 5.56 -17.75 16.49
CA GLU A 32 4.12 -17.92 16.30
C GLU A 32 3.46 -16.68 15.70
N THR A 33 3.94 -15.48 16.05
CA THR A 33 3.35 -14.22 15.57
C THR A 33 4.40 -13.12 15.47
N THR A 34 4.68 -12.69 14.25
CA THR A 34 5.51 -11.52 14.01
C THR A 34 4.65 -10.26 13.98
N ARG A 35 5.01 -9.25 14.77
CA ARG A 35 4.39 -7.93 14.70
C ARG A 35 5.20 -7.04 13.77
N VAL A 36 4.52 -6.43 12.81
CA VAL A 36 5.11 -5.50 11.85
C VAL A 36 4.51 -4.12 12.08
N THR A 37 5.36 -3.16 12.42
CA THR A 37 4.97 -1.74 12.50
C THR A 37 5.54 -1.03 11.28
N ALA A 38 4.67 -0.37 10.50
CA ALA A 38 5.07 0.39 9.33
C ALA A 38 4.70 1.87 9.52
N VAL A 39 5.68 2.76 9.42
CA VAL A 39 5.49 4.21 9.38
C VAL A 39 5.89 4.70 8.00
N THR A 40 4.94 5.30 7.26
CA THR A 40 5.16 5.75 5.89
C THR A 40 5.08 7.26 5.79
N GLN A 41 5.98 7.86 5.01
CA GLN A 41 5.88 9.25 4.59
C GLN A 41 5.11 9.30 3.27
N VAL A 42 4.01 10.05 3.26
CA VAL A 42 3.08 10.09 2.13
C VAL A 42 3.03 11.50 1.57
N GLN A 43 3.25 11.61 0.26
CA GLN A 43 3.07 12.84 -0.50
C GLN A 43 1.84 12.71 -1.39
N ARG A 44 0.96 13.71 -1.36
CA ARG A 44 -0.12 13.81 -2.36
C ARG A 44 0.47 14.27 -3.68
N ASN A 45 0.20 13.53 -4.74
CA ASN A 45 0.52 13.95 -6.10
C ASN A 45 -0.53 15.02 -6.47
N SER A 46 -0.20 16.30 -6.30
CA SER A 46 -1.06 17.37 -6.80
C SER A 46 -1.27 17.20 -8.29
N GLU A 47 -2.49 17.42 -8.76
CA GLU A 47 -2.73 17.57 -10.19
C GLU A 47 -2.03 18.86 -10.63
N ALA A 48 -1.17 18.75 -11.64
CA ALA A 48 -0.60 19.90 -12.33
C ALA A 48 -1.67 20.54 -13.22
#